data_AF-A0A2K3NFR1-F1
#
_entry.id   AF-A0A2K3NFR1-F1
#
_cell.length_a   1.000
_cell.length_b   1.000
_cell.length_c   1.000
_cell.angle_alpha   90.00
_cell.angle_beta   90.00
_cell.angle_gamma   90.00
#
_symmetry.space_group_name_H-M   'P 1'
#
loop_
_entity.id
_entity.type
_entity.pdbx_description
1 polymer ?
#
loop_
_entity_poly.entity_id
_entity_poly.type
_entity_poly.pdbx_seq_one_letter_code
_entity_poly.pdbx_strand_id
1 'polypeptide(L)'
;MSDDLQTPVILTGALQEALKFVNSSSKMLKKKMQKKTQLQLVQSLLEVEKEVRKVLNVLGLLSSLSYAEVLQQFKEKALKRAGLTEDEVLNLIEERRQARINKDFAKSDEVRTGLTAKGIALMDVGNETIWRPCIPSEPTAAQAVQTDNKAPKVEEKLSTLAVSENVEEIPADREGNGPHAPST
;
A
#
# COMPACT_ATOMS: atom_id res chain seq x y z
N MET A 1 18.24 12.98 -6.35
CA MET A 1 18.83 13.19 -5.01
C MET A 1 19.18 14.65 -4.76
N SER A 2 19.46 15.45 -5.81
CA SER A 2 19.86 16.85 -5.69
C SER A 2 18.76 17.83 -5.23
N ASP A 3 17.50 17.38 -5.18
CA ASP A 3 16.33 18.16 -4.75
C ASP A 3 15.87 17.63 -3.38
N ASP A 4 16.44 18.21 -2.31
CA ASP A 4 16.11 18.02 -0.88
C ASP A 4 15.81 16.59 -0.41
N LEU A 5 16.46 15.59 -1.00
CA LEU A 5 16.27 14.15 -0.70
C LEU A 5 14.78 13.78 -0.56
N GLN A 6 13.93 14.17 -1.51
CA GLN A 6 12.50 13.84 -1.57
C GLN A 6 12.25 12.32 -1.74
N THR A 7 12.51 11.56 -0.68
CA THR A 7 12.53 10.09 -0.65
C THR A 7 11.21 9.48 -1.11
N PRO A 8 10.02 10.00 -0.74
CA PRO A 8 8.75 9.46 -1.24
C PRO A 8 8.61 9.52 -2.77
N VAL A 9 9.02 10.63 -3.40
CA VAL A 9 8.95 10.81 -4.86
C VAL A 9 9.91 9.86 -5.57
N ILE A 10 11.11 9.69 -5.00
CA ILE A 10 12.12 8.76 -5.52
C ILE A 10 11.60 7.31 -5.45
N LEU A 11 11.06 6.89 -4.31
CA LEU A 11 10.64 5.51 -4.09
C LEU A 11 9.38 5.14 -4.87
N THR A 12 8.38 6.03 -4.90
CA THR A 12 7.08 5.77 -5.55
C THR A 12 7.08 6.11 -7.04
N GLY A 13 7.95 7.02 -7.50
CA GLY A 13 8.08 7.40 -8.90
C GLY A 13 9.26 6.69 -9.57
N ALA A 14 10.45 7.27 -9.42
CA ALA A 14 11.63 6.88 -10.20
C ALA A 14 12.03 5.41 -10.01
N LEU A 15 12.07 4.93 -8.76
CA LEU A 15 12.41 3.54 -8.46
C LEU A 15 11.35 2.58 -9.00
N GLN A 16 10.07 2.91 -8.86
CA GLN A 16 8.99 2.08 -9.39
C GLN A 16 9.07 1.96 -10.92
N GLU A 17 9.35 3.05 -11.64
CA GLU A 17 9.55 3.02 -13.09
C GLU A 17 10.80 2.22 -13.49
N ALA A 18 11.90 2.36 -12.76
CA ALA A 18 13.10 1.54 -12.98
C ALA A 18 12.80 0.04 -12.82
N LEU A 19 12.05 -0.36 -11.79
CA LEU A 19 11.66 -1.76 -11.57
C LEU A 19 10.69 -2.26 -12.65
N LYS A 20 9.74 -1.44 -13.11
CA LYS A 20 8.86 -1.76 -14.25
C LYS A 20 9.66 -1.97 -15.53
N PHE A 21 10.67 -1.12 -15.78
CA PHE A 21 11.59 -1.27 -16.90
C PHE A 21 12.35 -2.60 -16.80
N VAL A 22 12.95 -2.92 -15.65
CA VAL A 22 13.66 -4.20 -15.44
C VAL A 22 12.75 -5.40 -15.72
N ASN A 23 11.50 -5.37 -15.23
CA ASN A 23 10.53 -6.45 -15.45
C ASN A 23 10.14 -6.58 -16.94
N SER A 24 9.92 -5.46 -17.63
CA SER A 24 9.56 -5.44 -19.05
C SER A 24 10.70 -5.91 -19.93
N SER A 25 11.91 -5.44 -19.66
CA SER A 25 13.14 -5.86 -20.33
C SER A 25 13.40 -7.35 -20.13
N SER A 26 13.18 -7.88 -18.92
CA SER A 26 13.27 -9.33 -18.65
C SER A 26 12.28 -10.15 -19.48
N LYS A 27 11.04 -9.65 -19.67
CA LYS A 27 10.06 -10.28 -20.58
C LYS A 27 10.49 -10.20 -22.03
N MET A 28 11.06 -9.07 -22.46
CA MET A 28 11.56 -8.88 -23.81
C MET A 28 12.72 -9.82 -24.11
N LEU A 29 13.70 -9.94 -23.20
CA LEU A 29 14.86 -10.82 -23.36
C LEU A 29 14.52 -12.31 -23.53
N LYS A 30 13.35 -12.75 -23.04
CA LYS A 30 12.82 -14.09 -23.28
C LYS A 30 12.29 -14.31 -24.70
N LYS A 31 12.04 -13.23 -25.45
CA LYS A 31 11.59 -13.28 -26.86
C LYS A 31 12.78 -13.26 -27.80
N LYS A 32 12.61 -13.88 -28.97
CA LYS A 32 13.59 -13.82 -30.07
C LYS A 32 13.69 -12.37 -30.57
N MET A 33 14.90 -11.82 -30.57
CA MET A 33 15.19 -10.47 -31.05
C MET A 33 16.57 -10.40 -31.71
N GLN A 34 16.86 -9.30 -32.40
CA GLN A 34 18.16 -9.08 -33.02
C GLN A 34 19.26 -8.94 -31.95
N LYS A 35 20.42 -9.55 -32.19
CA LYS A 35 21.55 -9.59 -31.26
C LYS A 35 22.02 -8.18 -30.85
N LYS A 36 22.01 -7.21 -31.78
CA LYS A 36 22.38 -5.81 -31.50
C LYS A 36 21.42 -5.17 -30.48
N THR A 37 20.12 -5.32 -30.69
CA THR A 37 19.08 -4.80 -29.78
C THR A 37 19.15 -5.47 -28.41
N GLN A 38 19.39 -6.78 -28.38
CA GLN A 38 19.58 -7.53 -27.13
C GLN A 38 20.76 -6.98 -26.31
N LEU A 39 21.89 -6.74 -26.96
CA LEU A 39 23.08 -6.18 -26.30
C LEU A 39 22.81 -4.77 -25.74
N GLN A 40 22.13 -3.91 -26.51
CA GLN A 40 21.75 -2.57 -26.05
C GLN A 40 20.81 -2.63 -24.84
N LEU A 41 19.87 -3.58 -24.82
CA LEU A 41 18.95 -3.76 -23.70
C LEU A 41 19.65 -4.28 -22.44
N VAL A 42 20.63 -5.17 -22.59
CA VAL A 42 21.46 -5.63 -21.48
C VAL A 42 22.32 -4.49 -20.93
N GLN A 43 22.87 -3.65 -21.80
CA GLN A 43 23.66 -2.50 -21.37
C GLN A 43 22.82 -1.47 -20.61
N SER A 44 21.60 -1.16 -21.07
CA SER A 44 20.70 -0.25 -20.35
C SER A 44 20.24 -0.83 -19.01
N LEU A 45 19.98 -2.14 -18.94
CA LEU A 45 19.68 -2.83 -17.68
C LEU A 45 20.82 -2.71 -16.67
N LEU A 46 22.07 -2.86 -17.12
CA LEU A 46 23.25 -2.76 -16.26
C LEU A 46 23.45 -1.34 -15.74
N GLU A 47 23.14 -0.32 -16.54
CA GLU A 47 23.18 1.08 -16.08
C GLU A 47 22.09 1.37 -15.04
N VAL A 48 20.87 0.91 -15.30
CA VAL A 48 19.75 1.05 -14.34
C VAL A 48 20.04 0.31 -13.04
N GLU A 49 20.63 -0.89 -13.10
CA GLU A 49 21.00 -1.67 -11.91
C GLU A 49 22.01 -0.92 -11.03
N LYS A 50 23.04 -0.30 -11.63
CA LYS A 50 24.01 0.52 -10.90
C LYS A 50 23.36 1.71 -10.22
N GLU A 51 22.51 2.45 -10.92
CA GLU A 51 21.85 3.64 -10.35
C GLU A 51 20.87 3.27 -9.25
N VAL A 52 20.06 2.22 -9.44
CA VAL A 52 19.16 1.70 -8.40
C VAL A 52 19.96 1.27 -7.17
N ARG A 53 21.08 0.56 -7.35
CA ARG A 53 21.97 0.15 -6.25
C ARG A 53 22.53 1.35 -5.49
N LYS A 54 22.98 2.41 -6.18
CA LYS A 54 23.46 3.65 -5.53
C LYS A 54 22.36 4.28 -4.68
N VAL A 55 21.15 4.41 -5.22
CA VAL A 55 20.01 4.98 -4.49
C VAL A 55 19.67 4.14 -3.26
N LEU A 56 19.55 2.81 -3.41
CA LEU A 56 19.27 1.92 -2.29
C LEU A 56 20.37 1.95 -1.23
N ASN A 57 21.63 2.11 -1.64
CA ASN A 57 22.75 2.25 -0.71
C ASN A 57 22.66 3.55 0.11
N VAL A 58 22.35 4.68 -0.53
CA VAL A 58 22.13 5.97 0.16
C VAL A 58 20.98 5.89 1.15
N LEU A 59 19.90 5.18 0.80
CA LEU A 59 18.74 4.99 1.66
C LEU A 59 18.94 3.92 2.75
N GLY A 60 20.07 3.21 2.77
CA GLY A 60 20.32 2.11 3.71
C GLY A 60 19.42 0.88 3.48
N LEU A 61 18.85 0.74 2.28
CA LEU A 61 17.96 -0.36 1.89
C LEU A 61 18.68 -1.49 1.15
N LEU A 62 19.99 -1.33 0.91
CA LEU A 62 20.79 -2.36 0.26
C LEU A 62 21.15 -3.46 1.26
N SER A 63 20.59 -4.66 1.03
CA SER A 63 20.91 -5.84 1.83
C SER A 63 22.21 -6.50 1.34
N SER A 64 23.02 -7.01 2.28
CA SER A 64 24.14 -7.90 1.98
C SER A 64 23.70 -9.35 1.72
N LEU A 65 22.46 -9.68 2.10
CA LEU A 65 21.89 -11.01 1.93
C LEU A 65 21.50 -11.26 0.46
N SER A 66 21.54 -12.52 0.06
CA SER A 66 21.04 -12.95 -1.24
C SER A 66 19.52 -12.80 -1.33
N TYR A 67 19.01 -12.76 -2.56
CA TYR A 67 17.57 -12.70 -2.82
C TYR A 67 16.79 -13.84 -2.13
N ALA A 68 17.34 -15.06 -2.15
CA ALA A 68 16.71 -16.23 -1.55
C ALA A 68 16.58 -16.09 -0.02
N GLU A 69 17.63 -15.60 0.65
CA GLU A 69 17.62 -15.38 2.10
C GLU A 69 16.64 -14.28 2.51
N VAL A 70 16.59 -13.18 1.76
CA VAL A 70 15.63 -12.09 2.03
C VAL A 70 14.20 -12.58 1.86
N LEU A 71 13.92 -13.35 0.80
CA LEU A 71 12.60 -13.97 0.62
C LEU A 71 12.24 -14.91 1.76
N GLN A 72 13.19 -15.73 2.22
CA GLN A 72 12.97 -16.65 3.33
C GLN A 72 12.62 -15.90 4.61
N GLN A 73 13.33 -14.81 4.92
CA GLN A 73 12.99 -13.97 6.08
C GLN A 73 11.61 -13.34 5.97
N PHE A 74 11.19 -12.90 4.78
CA PHE A 74 9.83 -12.38 4.58
C PHE A 74 8.77 -13.46 4.76
N LYS A 75 9.03 -14.68 4.27
CA LYS A 75 8.17 -15.85 4.47
C LYS A 75 8.01 -16.17 5.96
N GLU A 76 9.11 -16.29 6.69
CA GLU A 76 9.09 -16.55 8.13
C GLU A 76 8.35 -15.47 8.92
N LYS A 77 8.56 -14.19 8.59
CA LYS A 77 7.83 -13.07 9.22
C LYS A 77 6.34 -13.13 8.92
N ALA A 78 5.95 -13.50 7.70
CA ALA A 78 4.55 -13.67 7.32
C ALA A 78 3.91 -14.84 8.07
N LEU A 79 4.59 -15.98 8.17
CA LEU A 79 4.14 -17.16 8.92
C LEU A 79 3.95 -16.84 10.41
N LYS A 80 4.94 -16.17 11.04
CA LYS A 80 4.86 -15.72 12.44
C LYS A 80 3.66 -14.82 12.68
N ARG A 81 3.40 -13.86 11.77
CA ARG A 81 2.25 -12.95 11.88
C ARG A 81 0.92 -13.66 11.63
N ALA A 82 0.90 -14.63 10.71
CA ALA A 82 -0.27 -15.44 10.40
C ALA A 82 -0.62 -16.45 11.50
N GLY A 83 0.33 -16.72 12.42
CA GLY A 83 0.21 -17.82 13.39
C GLY A 83 0.14 -19.19 12.71
N LEU A 84 0.76 -19.33 11.54
CA LEU A 84 0.75 -20.54 10.73
C LEU A 84 2.15 -21.11 10.56
N THR A 85 2.24 -22.42 10.42
CA THR A 85 3.41 -23.16 9.97
C THR A 85 3.42 -23.27 8.45
N GLU A 86 4.58 -23.55 7.86
CA GLU A 86 4.68 -23.77 6.42
C GLU A 86 3.83 -24.96 5.96
N ASP A 87 3.80 -26.04 6.76
CA ASP A 87 3.00 -27.23 6.49
C ASP A 87 1.49 -26.94 6.46
N GLU A 88 0.98 -26.10 7.37
CA GLU A 88 -0.42 -25.67 7.35
C GLU A 88 -0.77 -24.87 6.09
N VAL A 89 0.15 -24.01 5.63
CA VAL A 89 -0.04 -23.26 4.37
C VAL A 89 -0.07 -24.22 3.18
N LEU A 90 0.82 -25.23 3.14
CA LEU A 90 0.84 -26.25 2.11
C LEU A 90 -0.44 -27.10 2.12
N ASN A 91 -0.93 -27.47 3.30
CA ASN A 91 -2.21 -28.20 3.45
C ASN A 91 -3.39 -27.38 2.93
N LEU A 92 -3.45 -26.08 3.21
CA LEU A 92 -4.50 -25.19 2.68
C LEU A 92 -4.40 -25.04 1.15
N ILE A 93 -3.19 -24.95 0.60
CA ILE A 93 -2.99 -24.93 -0.86
C ILE A 93 -3.50 -26.23 -1.50
N GLU A 94 -3.24 -27.37 -0.86
CA GLU A 94 -3.73 -28.67 -1.31
C GLU A 94 -5.26 -28.78 -1.20
N GLU A 95 -5.85 -28.30 -0.10
CA GLU A 95 -7.31 -28.24 0.07
C GLU A 95 -7.95 -27.39 -1.03
N ARG A 96 -7.36 -26.24 -1.36
CA ARG A 96 -7.79 -25.41 -2.51
C ARG A 96 -7.69 -26.19 -3.82
N ARG A 97 -6.61 -26.92 -4.04
CA ARG A 97 -6.41 -27.74 -5.25
C ARG A 97 -7.52 -28.79 -5.38
N GLN A 98 -7.83 -29.49 -4.29
CA GLN A 98 -8.93 -30.46 -4.24
C GLN A 98 -10.28 -29.82 -4.47
N ALA A 99 -10.56 -28.66 -3.86
CA ALA A 99 -11.79 -27.91 -4.09
C ALA A 99 -11.97 -27.54 -5.56
N ARG A 100 -10.90 -27.11 -6.26
CA ARG A 100 -10.94 -26.85 -7.71
C ARG A 100 -11.19 -28.11 -8.55
N ILE A 101 -10.60 -29.25 -8.18
CA ILE A 101 -10.85 -30.54 -8.85
C ILE A 101 -12.31 -30.95 -8.69
N ASN A 102 -12.86 -30.76 -7.49
CA ASN A 102 -14.25 -31.07 -7.16
C ASN A 102 -15.25 -30.01 -7.65
N LYS A 103 -14.78 -28.96 -8.35
CA LYS A 103 -15.56 -27.79 -8.82
C LYS A 103 -16.27 -27.01 -7.71
N ASP A 104 -15.76 -27.11 -6.49
CA ASP A 104 -16.19 -26.30 -5.35
C ASP A 104 -15.41 -24.98 -5.33
N PHE A 105 -15.89 -24.03 -6.12
CA PHE A 105 -15.26 -22.72 -6.22
C PHE A 105 -15.44 -21.87 -4.95
N ALA A 106 -16.55 -22.07 -4.22
CA ALA A 106 -16.82 -21.34 -2.98
C ALA A 106 -15.76 -21.66 -1.92
N LYS A 107 -15.50 -22.95 -1.70
CA LYS A 107 -14.47 -23.41 -0.78
C LYS A 107 -13.06 -22.99 -1.21
N SER A 108 -12.77 -23.05 -2.51
CA SER A 108 -11.48 -22.55 -3.05
C SER A 108 -11.28 -21.06 -2.76
N ASP A 109 -12.33 -20.25 -2.87
CA ASP A 109 -12.25 -18.82 -2.58
C ASP A 109 -12.17 -18.51 -1.09
N GLU A 110 -12.85 -19.28 -0.24
CA GLU A 110 -12.74 -19.18 1.22
C GLU A 110 -11.30 -19.40 1.70
N VAL A 111 -10.63 -20.44 1.17
CA VAL A 111 -9.21 -20.70 1.49
C VAL A 111 -8.34 -19.52 1.04
N ARG A 112 -8.60 -18.98 -0.15
CA ARG A 112 -7.83 -17.84 -0.70
C ARG A 112 -8.00 -16.58 0.13
N THR A 113 -9.23 -16.23 0.51
CA THR A 113 -9.52 -15.05 1.32
C THR A 113 -8.99 -15.21 2.74
N GLY A 114 -9.12 -16.39 3.34
CA GLY A 114 -8.58 -16.70 4.67
C GLY A 114 -7.05 -16.57 4.74
N LEU A 115 -6.34 -17.08 3.74
CA LEU A 115 -4.88 -16.90 3.65
C LEU A 115 -4.49 -15.43 3.41
N THR A 116 -5.21 -14.73 2.53
CA THR A 116 -4.94 -13.31 2.23
C THR A 116 -5.14 -12.44 3.46
N ALA A 117 -6.19 -12.69 4.24
CA ALA A 117 -6.47 -12.01 5.50
C ALA A 117 -5.32 -12.19 6.52
N LYS A 118 -4.69 -13.37 6.53
CA LYS A 118 -3.50 -13.66 7.34
C LYS A 118 -2.19 -13.09 6.78
N GLY A 119 -2.24 -12.42 5.63
CA GLY A 119 -1.06 -11.84 4.97
C GLY A 119 -0.27 -12.82 4.11
N ILE A 120 -0.94 -13.87 3.59
CA ILE A 120 -0.37 -14.86 2.67
C ILE A 120 -1.17 -14.83 1.36
N ALA A 121 -0.52 -14.43 0.26
CA ALA A 121 -1.15 -14.42 -1.05
C ALA A 121 -0.73 -15.65 -1.87
N LEU A 122 -1.69 -16.29 -2.52
CA LEU A 122 -1.45 -17.40 -3.45
C LEU A 122 -1.31 -16.89 -4.88
N MET A 123 -0.35 -17.45 -5.61
CA MET A 123 -0.10 -17.20 -7.03
C MET A 123 0.01 -18.53 -7.78
N ASP A 124 -0.81 -18.70 -8.81
CA ASP A 124 -0.72 -19.86 -9.71
C ASP A 124 0.30 -19.54 -10.82
N VAL A 125 1.37 -20.34 -10.90
CA VAL A 125 2.44 -20.22 -11.90
C VAL A 125 2.51 -21.52 -12.67
N GLY A 126 1.92 -21.54 -13.87
CA GLY A 126 1.80 -22.77 -14.65
C GLY A 126 0.90 -23.78 -13.94
N ASN A 127 1.47 -24.93 -13.57
CA ASN A 127 0.76 -26.01 -12.87
C ASN A 127 0.96 -25.99 -11.35
N GLU A 128 1.78 -25.07 -10.83
CA GLU A 128 2.11 -24.99 -9.42
C GLU A 128 1.46 -23.78 -8.76
N THR A 129 0.99 -23.94 -7.52
CA THR A 129 0.56 -22.82 -6.68
C THR A 129 1.69 -22.47 -5.72
N ILE A 130 2.27 -21.29 -5.88
CA ILE A 130 3.26 -20.73 -4.96
C ILE A 130 2.60 -19.69 -4.05
N TRP A 131 3.10 -19.55 -2.83
CA TRP A 131 2.64 -18.51 -1.91
C TRP A 131 3.71 -17.44 -1.70
N ARG A 132 3.25 -16.21 -1.42
CA ARG A 132 4.11 -15.08 -1.10
C ARG A 132 3.55 -14.30 0.09
N PRO A 133 4.40 -13.68 0.91
CA PRO A 133 3.99 -12.68 1.88
C PRO A 133 3.21 -11.53 1.21
N CYS A 134 2.10 -11.13 1.82
CA CYS A 134 1.37 -9.91 1.50
C CYS A 134 1.07 -9.10 2.77
N ILE A 135 0.55 -7.89 2.60
CA ILE A 135 0.05 -7.11 3.73
C ILE A 135 -1.30 -7.72 4.12
N PRO A 136 -1.55 -8.01 5.41
CA PRO A 136 -2.86 -8.43 5.89
C PRO A 136 -3.85 -7.33 5.55
N SER A 137 -4.85 -7.67 4.75
CA SER A 137 -6.03 -6.84 4.59
C SER A 137 -7.16 -7.57 5.29
N GLU A 138 -7.83 -6.91 6.23
CA GLU A 138 -9.12 -7.40 6.70
C GLU A 138 -9.97 -7.73 5.47
N PRO A 139 -10.61 -8.91 5.41
CA PRO A 139 -11.54 -9.18 4.33
C PRO A 139 -12.60 -8.10 4.42
N THR A 140 -12.64 -7.20 3.42
CA THR A 140 -13.75 -6.29 3.24
C THR A 140 -14.98 -7.16 3.03
N ALA A 141 -15.64 -7.52 4.14
CA ALA A 141 -17.01 -7.95 4.09
C ALA A 141 -17.73 -6.88 3.28
N ALA A 142 -18.33 -7.29 2.18
CA ALA A 142 -19.22 -6.44 1.41
C ALA A 142 -20.17 -5.76 2.40
N GLN A 143 -19.98 -4.45 2.60
CA GLN A 143 -20.93 -3.64 3.33
C GLN A 143 -22.18 -3.55 2.45
N ALA A 144 -23.09 -4.49 2.64
CA ALA A 144 -24.49 -4.29 2.30
C ALA A 144 -25.03 -3.22 3.26
N VAL A 145 -24.80 -1.95 2.95
CA VAL A 145 -25.60 -0.84 3.48
C VAL A 145 -26.65 -0.55 2.41
N GLN A 146 -27.77 -1.24 2.49
CA GLN A 146 -29.03 -0.66 2.07
C GLN A 146 -29.41 0.35 3.14
N THR A 147 -29.37 1.64 2.84
CA THR A 147 -30.36 2.59 3.35
C THR A 147 -30.49 3.74 2.37
N ASP A 148 -31.75 3.97 2.03
CA ASP A 148 -32.31 4.88 1.06
C ASP A 148 -31.80 6.32 1.04
N ASN A 149 -31.83 6.88 -0.17
CA ASN A 149 -31.90 8.30 -0.43
C ASN A 149 -32.97 8.99 0.44
N LYS A 150 -32.56 9.94 1.29
CA LYS A 150 -33.27 11.23 1.41
C LYS A 150 -32.39 12.28 2.09
N ALA A 151 -32.03 13.32 1.34
CA ALA A 151 -31.55 14.57 1.91
C ALA A 151 -32.64 15.20 2.81
N PRO A 152 -32.24 15.93 3.86
CA PRO A 152 -32.92 17.20 4.08
C PRO A 152 -31.96 18.36 4.37
N LYS A 153 -32.22 19.40 3.59
CA LYS A 153 -32.07 20.85 3.81
C LYS A 153 -32.26 21.24 5.28
N VAL A 154 -31.28 21.94 5.86
CA VAL A 154 -31.43 22.61 7.16
C VAL A 154 -31.90 24.04 6.89
N GLU A 155 -33.14 24.31 7.29
CA GLU A 155 -33.81 25.61 7.26
C GLU A 155 -33.95 26.09 8.71
N GLU A 156 -33.70 27.38 8.93
CA GLU A 156 -33.79 28.08 10.22
C GLU A 156 -35.10 27.81 10.97
N LYS A 157 -35.01 27.71 12.31
CA LYS A 157 -35.88 28.54 13.16
C LYS A 157 -35.39 28.69 14.59
N LEU A 158 -35.28 29.96 14.95
CA LEU A 158 -35.21 30.59 16.27
C LEU A 158 -36.34 30.13 17.21
N SER A 159 -36.05 29.93 18.51
CA SER A 159 -36.98 30.20 19.63
C SER A 159 -36.26 30.19 20.98
N THR A 160 -36.72 31.11 21.83
CA THR A 160 -36.08 31.79 22.97
C THR A 160 -36.64 31.31 24.32
N LEU A 161 -36.01 31.79 25.42
CA LEU A 161 -36.44 31.90 26.85
C LEU A 161 -35.80 30.86 27.81
N ALA A 162 -35.29 31.20 29.00
CA ALA A 162 -35.10 32.49 29.69
C ALA A 162 -34.05 32.34 30.84
N VAL A 163 -33.25 33.40 31.01
CA VAL A 163 -32.83 34.13 32.23
C VAL A 163 -32.60 33.37 33.55
N SER A 164 -31.38 33.54 34.10
CA SER A 164 -31.16 33.86 35.52
C SER A 164 -29.94 34.77 35.63
N GLU A 165 -30.17 35.97 36.15
CA GLU A 165 -29.20 37.04 36.43
C GLU A 165 -28.20 36.64 37.53
N ASN A 166 -26.97 37.13 37.41
CA ASN A 166 -26.28 37.73 38.55
C ASN A 166 -25.37 38.86 38.05
N VAL A 167 -25.69 40.05 38.51
CA VAL A 167 -25.03 41.33 38.28
C VAL A 167 -23.91 41.48 39.31
N GLU A 168 -22.71 41.86 38.89
CA GLU A 168 -21.78 42.60 39.75
C GLU A 168 -21.05 43.66 38.91
N GLU A 169 -21.00 44.86 39.46
CA GLU A 169 -20.85 46.17 38.81
C GLU A 169 -19.45 46.50 38.26
N ILE A 170 -19.45 47.44 37.31
CA ILE A 170 -18.31 48.18 36.72
C ILE A 170 -18.12 49.49 37.50
N PRO A 171 -16.91 50.10 37.48
CA PRO A 171 -16.80 51.42 36.84
C PRO A 171 -15.52 51.47 35.95
N ALA A 172 -15.57 51.82 34.66
CA ALA A 172 -15.93 53.08 34.00
C ALA A 172 -14.88 54.17 34.18
N ASP A 173 -13.95 54.26 33.21
CA ASP A 173 -13.27 55.48 32.74
C ASP A 173 -12.91 55.22 31.25
N ARG A 174 -13.58 55.85 30.25
CA ARG A 174 -13.21 57.12 29.57
C ARG A 174 -11.72 57.14 29.17
N GLU A 175 -11.26 57.36 27.94
CA GLU A 175 -11.72 58.04 26.72
C GLU A 175 -11.05 57.32 25.51
N GLY A 176 -11.58 57.25 24.29
CA GLY A 176 -11.52 58.36 23.34
C GLY A 176 -10.41 58.18 22.30
N ASN A 177 -10.84 57.95 21.06
CA ASN A 177 -10.23 58.32 19.78
C ASN A 177 -9.50 57.26 18.94
N GLY A 178 -9.85 57.28 17.65
CA GLY A 178 -9.60 56.26 16.64
C GLY A 178 -8.28 56.38 15.85
N PRO A 179 -8.22 55.79 14.65
CA PRO A 179 -7.00 55.21 14.08
C PRO A 179 -6.23 56.20 13.20
N HIS A 180 -4.90 56.05 13.14
CA HIS A 180 -4.11 56.61 12.04
C HIS A 180 -3.32 55.52 11.31
N ALA A 181 -3.55 55.51 10.00
CA ALA A 181 -2.91 54.71 8.96
C ALA A 181 -1.46 55.22 8.67
N PRO A 182 -0.70 54.57 7.76
CA PRO A 182 0.76 54.50 7.80
C PRO A 182 1.49 55.54 6.93
N SER A 183 2.77 55.74 7.23
CA SER A 183 3.86 56.28 6.38
C SER A 183 5.15 55.73 7.01
N THR A 184 6.17 55.22 6.31
CA THR A 184 6.73 55.51 4.99
C THR A 184 7.59 54.31 4.58
#